data_AF-A0AA48LXM7-F1
#
_entry.id   AF-A0AA48LXM7-F1
#
_cell.length_a   1.000
_cell.length_b   1.000
_cell.length_c   1.000
_cell.angle_alpha   90.00
_cell.angle_beta   90.00
_cell.angle_gamma   90.00
#
_symmetry.space_group_name_H-M   'P 1'
#
loop_
_entity.id
_entity.type
_entity.pdbx_description
1 polymer ?
#
loop_
_entity_poly.entity_id
_entity_poly.type
_entity_poly.pdbx_seq_one_letter_code
_entity_poly.pdbx_strand_id
1 'polypeptide(L)'
;MPLQKKIGLGLLAGAVVASLAGVLNVIVPPGRIEQLSSDATVKLEQGGPSQSTAEARYLDQSFGSKGRDSVADRYQFGFLHEIDSSTAIYDIAAHTVYLPDGLQLEAHSGLGARLDDPRFVHEHMRGATPPNVYELIPREKPFHGVRALRLIPVGNSNIFGRKGLLAHTYMLGPKGDSNGCVVFKNYTAFLQAFESGRVRRLLVVAHVD
;
A
#
# COMPACT_ATOMS: atom_id res chain seq x y z
N MET A 1 -4.55 24.87 57.77
CA MET A 1 -5.36 23.99 58.65
C MET A 1 -5.08 22.53 58.27
N PRO A 2 -4.55 21.70 59.18
CA PRO A 2 -4.26 20.28 58.95
C PRO A 2 -5.24 19.35 59.70
N LEU A 3 -5.72 18.25 59.10
CA LEU A 3 -6.32 17.08 59.79
C LEU A 3 -6.33 15.88 58.80
N GLN A 4 -5.44 14.88 58.92
CA GLN A 4 -5.46 13.69 59.80
C GLN A 4 -6.32 12.50 59.30
N LYS A 5 -5.62 11.52 58.68
CA LYS A 5 -5.59 10.04 58.93
C LYS A 5 -6.82 9.26 59.44
N LYS A 6 -7.11 8.10 58.79
CA LYS A 6 -7.25 6.69 59.29
C LYS A 6 -8.10 5.86 58.28
N ILE A 7 -7.63 4.79 57.61
CA ILE A 7 -7.33 3.37 57.97
C ILE A 7 -8.54 2.56 58.50
N GLY A 8 -8.83 1.41 57.86
CA GLY A 8 -9.58 0.24 58.39
C GLY A 8 -10.54 -0.36 57.36
N LEU A 9 -10.17 -1.40 56.60
CA LEU A 9 -10.27 -2.85 56.91
C LEU A 9 -11.72 -3.39 56.98
N GLY A 10 -12.09 -4.21 56.00
CA GLY A 10 -13.30 -5.01 55.98
C GLY A 10 -13.19 -6.16 54.98
N LEU A 11 -12.81 -7.34 55.46
CA LEU A 11 -12.81 -8.64 54.78
C LEU A 11 -14.12 -9.36 55.17
N LEU A 12 -14.81 -10.02 54.22
CA LEU A 12 -15.75 -11.17 54.36
C LEU A 12 -16.28 -11.50 52.94
N ALA A 13 -15.79 -12.53 52.26
CA ALA A 13 -16.25 -13.93 52.29
C ALA A 13 -17.69 -14.14 51.73
N GLY A 14 -17.82 -14.84 50.60
CA GLY A 14 -19.14 -15.30 50.12
C GLY A 14 -19.20 -15.92 48.72
N ALA A 15 -19.00 -17.24 48.66
CA ALA A 15 -19.58 -18.25 47.76
C ALA A 15 -19.50 -18.13 46.21
N VAL A 16 -18.63 -19.01 45.67
CA VAL A 16 -18.87 -20.02 44.62
C VAL A 16 -20.25 -20.03 43.94
N VAL A 17 -20.24 -19.86 42.61
CA VAL A 17 -21.11 -20.61 41.70
C VAL A 17 -20.28 -21.03 40.49
N ALA A 18 -19.99 -22.33 40.41
CA ALA A 18 -19.53 -22.98 39.18
C ALA A 18 -20.76 -23.25 38.30
N SER A 19 -20.68 -22.94 37.01
CA SER A 19 -21.60 -23.52 36.02
C SER A 19 -20.90 -23.70 34.67
N LEU A 20 -20.46 -24.95 34.51
CA LEU A 20 -20.53 -25.84 33.35
C LEU A 20 -20.26 -25.31 31.94
N ALA A 21 -19.27 -25.99 31.33
CA ALA A 21 -18.90 -26.00 29.94
C ALA A 21 -20.04 -26.42 29.00
N GLY A 22 -19.99 -25.87 27.78
CA GLY A 22 -20.79 -26.33 26.64
C GLY A 22 -20.05 -26.03 25.33
N VAL A 23 -19.11 -26.91 24.98
CA VAL A 23 -18.48 -26.96 23.65
C VAL A 23 -19.38 -27.83 22.78
N LEU A 24 -20.00 -27.25 21.76
CA LEU A 24 -20.84 -28.00 20.82
C LEU A 24 -19.95 -28.65 19.76
N ASN A 25 -19.58 -29.91 19.99
CA ASN A 25 -19.02 -30.79 18.96
C ASN A 25 -20.17 -31.37 18.13
N VAL A 26 -20.20 -31.09 16.83
CA VAL A 26 -21.12 -31.74 15.89
C VAL A 26 -20.55 -33.11 15.54
N ILE A 27 -21.25 -34.15 16.00
CA ILE A 27 -21.00 -35.55 15.72
C ILE A 27 -21.63 -35.90 14.36
N VAL A 28 -20.82 -36.37 13.41
CA VAL A 28 -21.25 -36.99 12.15
C VAL A 28 -21.26 -38.51 12.35
N PRO A 29 -22.36 -39.24 12.04
CA PRO A 29 -22.39 -40.69 12.13
C PRO A 29 -21.72 -41.37 10.91
N PRO A 30 -21.08 -42.54 11.07
CA PRO A 30 -20.50 -43.29 9.96
C PRO A 30 -21.46 -44.36 9.39
N GLY A 31 -21.40 -44.54 8.07
CA GLY A 31 -22.04 -45.61 7.30
C GLY A 31 -22.17 -45.13 5.85
N ARG A 32 -21.88 -45.88 4.78
CA ARG A 32 -21.68 -47.32 4.53
C ARG A 32 -20.89 -47.39 3.21
N ILE A 33 -19.88 -48.26 3.13
CA ILE A 33 -19.15 -48.54 1.88
C ILE A 33 -20.00 -49.48 1.02
N GLU A 34 -20.32 -49.07 -0.21
CA GLU A 34 -20.59 -50.00 -1.31
C GLU A 34 -19.58 -49.73 -2.42
N GLN A 35 -18.76 -50.74 -2.68
CA GLN A 35 -18.01 -50.90 -3.92
C GLN A 35 -18.95 -51.47 -4.98
N LEU A 36 -19.02 -50.84 -6.15
CA LEU A 36 -19.34 -51.47 -7.42
C LEU A 36 -18.56 -50.74 -8.53
N SER A 37 -17.69 -51.52 -9.17
CA SER A 37 -17.04 -51.32 -10.49
C SER A 37 -18.10 -51.07 -11.58
N SER A 38 -17.88 -50.56 -12.79
CA SER A 38 -16.73 -50.37 -13.70
C SER A 38 -17.22 -49.50 -14.88
N ASP A 39 -16.28 -48.83 -15.56
CA ASP A 39 -16.35 -48.33 -16.95
C ASP A 39 -17.46 -47.35 -17.38
N ALA A 40 -17.11 -46.06 -17.40
CA ALA A 40 -17.55 -45.13 -18.45
C ALA A 40 -16.59 -43.94 -18.57
N THR A 41 -15.77 -43.95 -19.61
CA THR A 41 -14.95 -42.83 -20.07
C THR A 41 -15.84 -41.69 -20.56
N VAL A 42 -15.80 -40.52 -19.89
CA VAL A 42 -16.16 -39.23 -20.48
C VAL A 42 -15.20 -38.15 -19.98
N LYS A 43 -14.34 -37.67 -20.88
CA LYS A 43 -13.57 -36.43 -20.75
C LYS A 43 -14.53 -35.23 -20.73
N LEU A 44 -14.44 -34.38 -19.71
CA LEU A 44 -14.72 -32.94 -19.81
C LEU A 44 -13.76 -32.19 -18.88
N GLU A 45 -12.80 -31.50 -19.51
CA GLU A 45 -12.04 -30.40 -18.92
C GLU A 45 -13.00 -29.30 -18.48
N GLN A 46 -12.74 -28.59 -17.37
CA GLN A 46 -12.80 -27.12 -17.24
C GLN A 46 -12.14 -26.69 -15.92
N GLY A 47 -10.89 -26.25 -15.99
CA GLY A 47 -10.23 -25.50 -14.93
C GLY A 47 -10.78 -24.07 -14.85
N GLY A 48 -11.15 -23.63 -13.64
CA GLY A 48 -11.49 -22.23 -13.36
C GLY A 48 -10.25 -21.34 -13.46
N PRO A 49 -10.39 -20.07 -13.88
CA PRO A 49 -9.23 -19.23 -14.20
C PRO A 49 -8.46 -18.83 -12.94
N SER A 50 -7.15 -19.06 -13.00
CA SER A 50 -6.15 -18.61 -12.04
C SER A 50 -6.12 -17.08 -11.92
N GLN A 51 -5.75 -16.62 -10.72
CA GLN A 51 -5.62 -15.22 -10.31
C GLN A 51 -4.66 -14.38 -11.18
N SER A 52 -3.85 -14.99 -12.06
CA SER A 52 -2.98 -14.25 -12.99
C SER A 52 -3.73 -13.52 -14.10
N THR A 53 -5.00 -13.85 -14.35
CA THR A 53 -5.77 -13.25 -15.44
C THR A 53 -6.44 -11.92 -15.06
N ALA A 54 -6.51 -11.55 -13.78
CA ALA A 54 -7.08 -10.27 -13.35
C ALA A 54 -6.06 -9.13 -13.44
N GLU A 55 -4.81 -9.39 -13.04
CA GLU A 55 -3.69 -8.44 -13.18
C GLU A 55 -3.34 -8.19 -14.66
N ALA A 56 -3.38 -9.24 -15.48
CA ALA A 56 -3.19 -9.10 -16.92
C ALA A 56 -4.32 -8.27 -17.58
N ARG A 57 -5.57 -8.34 -17.07
CA ARG A 57 -6.71 -7.60 -17.64
C ARG A 57 -6.72 -6.12 -17.29
N TYR A 58 -6.10 -5.72 -16.16
CA TYR A 58 -6.02 -4.31 -15.79
C TYR A 58 -4.97 -3.56 -16.63
N LEU A 59 -3.95 -4.27 -17.12
CA LEU A 59 -2.93 -3.75 -18.04
C LEU A 59 -3.32 -3.86 -19.52
N ASP A 60 -4.14 -4.85 -19.89
CA ASP A 60 -4.60 -5.07 -21.28
C ASP A 60 -5.68 -4.07 -21.74
N GLN A 61 -6.59 -3.63 -20.85
CA GLN A 61 -7.69 -2.73 -21.22
C GLN A 61 -7.27 -1.30 -21.56
N SER A 62 -6.07 -0.87 -21.19
CA SER A 62 -5.54 0.46 -21.49
C SER A 62 -4.88 0.58 -22.87
N PHE A 63 -4.59 -0.52 -23.56
CA PHE A 63 -3.80 -0.51 -24.79
C PHE A 63 -4.38 -1.44 -25.87
N GLY A 64 -5.43 -0.96 -26.53
CA GLY A 64 -6.02 -1.64 -27.68
C GLY A 64 -5.01 -1.87 -28.81
N SER A 65 -4.85 -3.13 -29.24
CA SER A 65 -3.95 -3.52 -30.33
C SER A 65 -4.66 -3.48 -31.69
N LYS A 66 -4.01 -2.85 -32.68
CA LYS A 66 -4.08 -3.22 -34.10
C LYS A 66 -2.89 -2.62 -34.85
N GLY A 67 -2.03 -3.49 -35.39
CA GLY A 67 -0.98 -3.10 -36.34
C GLY A 67 0.38 -3.71 -35.99
N ARG A 68 0.76 -4.75 -36.73
CA ARG A 68 2.10 -5.35 -36.71
C ARG A 68 3.06 -4.43 -37.45
N ASP A 69 3.66 -3.52 -36.71
CA ASP A 69 4.97 -2.88 -36.93
C ASP A 69 5.49 -2.57 -35.52
N SER A 70 6.80 -2.55 -35.28
CA SER A 70 7.40 -2.51 -33.93
C SER A 70 7.11 -1.21 -33.18
N VAL A 71 5.90 -1.08 -32.65
CA VAL A 71 5.41 -0.01 -31.77
C VAL A 71 5.89 -0.26 -30.33
N ALA A 72 6.16 -1.53 -29.95
CA ALA A 72 6.71 -1.88 -28.64
C ALA A 72 8.06 -1.19 -28.37
N ASP A 73 8.98 -1.16 -29.35
CA ASP A 73 10.25 -0.44 -29.21
C ASP A 73 10.05 1.07 -29.07
N ARG A 74 9.01 1.65 -29.68
CA ARG A 74 8.70 3.09 -29.56
C ARG A 74 8.02 3.47 -28.25
N TYR A 75 7.34 2.53 -27.59
CA TYR A 75 6.71 2.75 -26.28
C TYR A 75 7.63 2.37 -25.12
N GLN A 76 8.53 1.39 -25.27
CA GLN A 76 9.58 1.12 -24.29
C GLN A 76 10.68 2.21 -24.30
N PHE A 77 11.05 2.74 -25.47
CA PHE A 77 11.91 3.93 -25.55
C PHE A 77 11.19 5.26 -25.32
N GLY A 78 9.86 5.31 -25.35
CA GLY A 78 9.08 6.50 -25.00
C GLY A 78 8.98 6.70 -23.48
N PHE A 79 8.77 5.62 -22.73
CA PHE A 79 8.64 5.66 -21.27
C PHE A 79 9.98 6.01 -20.57
N LEU A 80 11.11 5.53 -21.10
CA LEU A 80 12.45 5.88 -20.59
C LEU A 80 12.95 7.25 -21.05
N HIS A 81 12.37 7.84 -22.10
CA HIS A 81 12.65 9.21 -22.51
C HIS A 81 11.85 10.24 -21.67
N GLU A 82 10.74 9.81 -21.06
CA GLU A 82 9.83 10.67 -20.29
C GLU A 82 10.13 10.69 -18.77
N ILE A 83 10.90 9.72 -18.26
CA ILE A 83 11.60 9.89 -16.98
C ILE A 83 12.76 10.84 -17.24
N ASP A 84 12.46 12.14 -17.19
CA ASP A 84 13.49 13.16 -17.25
C ASP A 84 14.53 12.92 -16.15
N SER A 85 15.73 13.47 -16.33
CA SER A 85 16.83 13.34 -15.37
C SER A 85 16.54 13.95 -13.99
N SER A 86 15.34 14.52 -13.78
CA SER A 86 14.87 15.10 -12.52
C SER A 86 13.70 14.33 -11.89
N THR A 87 13.46 13.10 -12.33
CA THR A 87 12.40 12.24 -11.79
C THR A 87 12.99 11.21 -10.84
N ALA A 88 12.60 11.29 -9.56
CA ALA A 88 12.87 10.23 -8.59
C ALA A 88 11.83 9.11 -8.71
N ILE A 89 12.19 7.88 -8.36
CA ILE A 89 11.30 6.72 -8.38
C ILE A 89 11.02 6.29 -6.95
N TYR A 90 9.75 6.23 -6.56
CA TYR A 90 9.30 5.62 -5.31
C TYR A 90 8.76 4.22 -5.57
N ASP A 91 9.45 3.22 -5.06
CA ASP A 91 8.98 1.84 -4.99
C ASP A 91 8.25 1.62 -3.67
N ILE A 92 6.95 1.36 -3.76
CA ILE A 92 6.10 1.13 -2.59
C ILE A 92 6.53 -0.14 -1.86
N ALA A 93 6.65 -1.27 -2.56
CA ALA A 93 6.96 -2.57 -1.95
C ALA A 93 8.38 -2.64 -1.37
N ALA A 94 9.34 -1.94 -1.99
CA ALA A 94 10.71 -1.81 -1.50
C ALA A 94 10.91 -0.65 -0.52
N HIS A 95 9.84 0.10 -0.18
CA HIS A 95 9.86 1.20 0.80
C HIS A 95 11.05 2.17 0.61
N THR A 96 11.35 2.45 -0.66
CA THR A 96 12.59 3.14 -1.07
C THR A 96 12.31 4.12 -2.19
N VAL A 97 12.89 5.31 -2.08
CA VAL A 97 12.95 6.30 -3.15
C VAL A 97 14.37 6.33 -3.72
N TYR A 98 14.47 6.08 -5.03
CA TYR A 98 15.69 6.16 -5.83
C TYR A 98 15.77 7.54 -6.46
N LEU A 99 16.80 8.31 -6.11
CA LEU A 99 17.04 9.63 -6.68
C LEU A 99 17.82 9.50 -8.00
N PRO A 100 17.76 10.52 -8.88
CA PRO A 100 18.48 10.51 -10.16
C PRO A 100 20.00 10.38 -10.04
N ASP A 101 20.59 10.73 -8.89
CA ASP A 101 22.03 10.61 -8.61
C ASP A 101 22.42 9.24 -8.02
N GLY A 102 21.47 8.32 -7.89
CA GLY A 102 21.68 6.99 -7.30
C GLY A 102 21.53 6.93 -5.78
N LEU A 103 21.30 8.06 -5.09
CA LEU A 103 20.99 8.04 -3.66
C LEU A 103 19.65 7.32 -3.42
N GLN A 104 19.62 6.49 -2.38
CA GLN A 104 18.41 5.77 -1.96
C GLN A 104 17.95 6.29 -0.60
N LEU A 105 16.66 6.57 -0.47
CA LEU A 105 16.06 7.06 0.76
C LEU A 105 14.91 6.15 1.21
N GLU A 106 14.93 5.75 2.49
CA GLU A 106 13.81 5.04 3.12
C GLU A 106 12.56 5.95 3.12
N ALA A 107 11.47 5.42 2.56
CA ALA A 107 10.19 6.09 2.51
C ALA A 107 9.02 5.12 2.60
N HIS A 108 7.92 5.57 3.18
CA HIS A 108 6.74 4.77 3.44
C HIS A 108 5.46 5.46 3.00
N SER A 109 4.41 4.68 2.78
CA SER A 109 3.08 5.20 2.49
C SER A 109 1.98 4.26 2.94
N GLY A 110 0.93 4.83 3.54
CA GLY A 110 -0.20 4.08 4.05
C GLY A 110 -0.14 3.90 5.57
N LEU A 111 -1.12 3.21 6.13
CA LEU A 111 -1.38 3.16 7.56
C LEU A 111 -1.60 1.73 8.05
N GLY A 112 -0.88 1.34 9.09
CA GLY A 112 -1.10 0.07 9.80
C GLY A 112 -0.94 -1.13 8.86
N ALA A 113 -1.98 -1.96 8.76
CA ALA A 113 -1.95 -3.17 7.94
C ALA A 113 -1.95 -2.92 6.41
N ARG A 114 -1.94 -1.66 5.96
CA ARG A 114 -1.87 -1.24 4.55
C ARG A 114 -0.58 -0.49 4.23
N LEU A 115 0.29 -0.33 5.23
CA LEU A 115 1.58 0.32 5.07
C LEU A 115 2.40 -0.42 4.00
N ASP A 116 2.89 0.33 3.02
CA ASP A 116 3.76 -0.15 1.94
C ASP A 116 3.19 -1.29 1.10
N ASP A 117 1.86 -1.38 1.02
CA ASP A 117 1.18 -2.39 0.24
C ASP A 117 0.45 -1.77 -0.97
N PRO A 118 0.96 -1.97 -2.19
CA PRO A 118 0.40 -1.36 -3.40
C PRO A 118 -1.02 -1.86 -3.71
N ARG A 119 -1.48 -2.97 -3.13
CA ARG A 119 -2.84 -3.52 -3.35
C ARG A 119 -3.92 -2.63 -2.75
N PHE A 120 -3.57 -1.81 -1.75
CA PHE A 120 -4.53 -0.99 -1.01
C PHE A 120 -4.52 0.49 -1.40
N VAL A 121 -3.85 0.88 -2.49
CA VAL A 121 -3.73 2.30 -2.92
C VAL A 121 -5.07 3.00 -3.20
N HIS A 122 -6.11 2.23 -3.47
CA HIS A 122 -7.48 2.71 -3.66
C HIS A 122 -8.16 3.09 -2.33
N GLU A 123 -7.69 2.60 -1.18
CA GLU A 123 -8.29 2.88 0.12
C GLU A 123 -7.96 4.32 0.56
N HIS A 124 -8.99 5.16 0.73
CA HIS A 124 -8.81 6.54 1.22
C HIS A 124 -8.25 6.58 2.64
N MET A 125 -7.35 7.54 2.89
CA MET A 125 -6.77 7.85 4.21
C MET A 125 -5.95 6.72 4.87
N ARG A 126 -5.78 5.57 4.23
CA ARG A 126 -5.06 4.42 4.81
C ARG A 126 -4.22 3.65 3.80
N GLY A 127 -4.62 3.65 2.53
CA GLY A 127 -3.84 3.09 1.44
C GLY A 127 -2.61 3.93 1.13
N ALA A 128 -1.60 3.27 0.57
CA ALA A 128 -0.42 3.93 0.01
C ALA A 128 -0.77 4.91 -1.12
N THR A 129 0.21 5.75 -1.48
CA THR A 129 0.11 6.67 -2.60
C THR A 129 -0.12 5.89 -3.91
N PRO A 130 -1.16 6.19 -4.71
CA PRO A 130 -1.39 5.48 -5.97
C PRO A 130 -0.20 5.57 -6.95
N PRO A 131 0.08 4.50 -7.72
CA PRO A 131 1.05 4.57 -8.79
C PRO A 131 0.66 5.62 -9.84
N ASN A 132 1.53 6.61 -10.04
CA ASN A 132 1.44 7.64 -11.08
C ASN A 132 2.75 8.43 -11.13
N VAL A 133 2.90 9.28 -12.15
CA VAL A 133 3.86 10.40 -12.10
C VAL A 133 3.21 11.57 -11.37
N TYR A 134 3.93 12.13 -10.41
CA TYR A 134 3.52 13.32 -9.68
C TYR A 134 4.53 14.45 -9.87
N GLU A 135 4.04 15.63 -10.27
CA GLU A 135 4.78 16.87 -10.15
C GLU A 135 4.85 17.30 -8.68
N LEU A 136 6.04 17.71 -8.24
CA LEU A 136 6.28 18.17 -6.88
C LEU A 136 6.26 19.69 -6.82
N ILE A 137 5.39 20.24 -5.97
CA ILE A 137 5.33 21.68 -5.73
C ILE A 137 5.45 21.98 -4.24
N PRO A 138 6.13 23.06 -3.82
CA PRO A 138 6.21 23.41 -2.41
C PRO A 138 4.83 23.80 -1.87
N ARG A 139 4.56 23.43 -0.62
CA ARG A 139 3.43 24.04 0.09
C ARG A 139 3.73 25.47 0.49
N GLU A 140 2.70 26.32 0.40
CA GLU A 140 2.75 27.72 0.78
C GLU A 140 2.85 27.90 2.30
N LYS A 141 2.28 26.94 3.06
CA LYS A 141 2.32 26.91 4.52
C LYS A 141 2.83 25.54 5.00
N PRO A 142 3.62 25.50 6.10
CA PRO A 142 4.07 24.24 6.70
C PRO A 142 2.90 23.31 7.03
N PHE A 143 3.15 22.01 6.91
CA PHE A 143 2.26 20.94 7.36
C PHE A 143 2.66 20.52 8.76
N HIS A 144 1.84 20.84 9.77
CA HIS A 144 2.17 20.57 11.18
C HIS A 144 3.56 21.10 11.59
N GLY A 145 3.95 22.27 11.06
CA GLY A 145 5.25 22.89 11.33
C GLY A 145 6.40 22.39 10.44
N VAL A 146 6.19 21.39 9.58
CA VAL A 146 7.21 20.84 8.67
C VAL A 146 6.97 21.30 7.24
N ARG A 147 8.03 21.68 6.51
CA ARG A 147 7.92 21.93 5.06
C ARG A 147 7.48 20.66 4.35
N ALA A 148 6.51 20.74 3.45
CA ALA A 148 6.04 19.58 2.72
C ALA A 148 5.84 19.93 1.25
N LEU A 149 6.00 18.94 0.37
CA LEU A 149 5.74 19.07 -1.06
C LEU A 149 4.38 18.48 -1.37
N ARG A 150 3.59 19.11 -2.24
CA ARG A 150 2.36 18.54 -2.79
C ARG A 150 2.71 17.64 -3.95
N LEU A 151 2.03 16.50 -4.04
CA LEU A 151 2.10 15.59 -5.18
C LEU A 151 0.91 15.90 -6.10
N ILE A 152 1.19 16.49 -7.26
CA ILE A 152 0.19 16.82 -8.28
C ILE A 152 0.24 15.74 -9.37
N PRO A 153 -0.78 14.90 -9.50
CA PRO A 153 -0.76 13.81 -10.48
C PRO A 153 -0.75 14.38 -11.89
N VAL A 154 0.15 13.86 -12.72
CA VAL A 154 0.23 14.19 -14.14
C VAL A 154 -0.73 13.31 -14.92
N GLY A 155 -1.34 13.88 -15.97
CA GLY A 155 -2.25 13.16 -16.87
C GLY A 155 -3.60 12.80 -16.25
N ASN A 156 -4.30 11.86 -16.91
CA ASN A 156 -5.66 11.45 -16.55
C ASN A 156 -5.70 10.11 -15.77
N SER A 157 -4.57 9.72 -15.15
CA SER A 157 -4.44 8.47 -14.40
C SER A 157 -5.47 8.41 -13.26
N ASN A 158 -6.11 7.26 -13.07
CA ASN A 158 -7.08 7.07 -12.01
C ASN A 158 -6.38 7.01 -10.64
N ILE A 159 -6.37 8.14 -9.93
CA ILE A 159 -5.89 8.24 -8.55
C ILE A 159 -6.99 7.95 -7.51
N PHE A 160 -8.08 7.28 -7.91
CA PHE A 160 -9.19 6.90 -7.03
C PHE A 160 -9.84 8.08 -6.30
N GLY A 161 -9.83 9.28 -6.89
CA GLY A 161 -10.34 10.49 -6.22
C GLY A 161 -9.53 10.92 -4.98
N ARG A 162 -8.33 10.34 -4.78
CA ARG A 162 -7.39 10.73 -3.72
C ARG A 162 -6.92 12.16 -3.96
N LYS A 163 -6.89 12.98 -2.90
CA LYS A 163 -6.46 14.38 -2.95
C LYS A 163 -5.57 14.70 -1.75
N GLY A 164 -4.80 15.78 -1.85
CA GLY A 164 -4.00 16.28 -0.73
C GLY A 164 -2.81 15.38 -0.35
N LEU A 165 -2.30 14.60 -1.30
CA LEU A 165 -1.11 13.75 -1.13
C LEU A 165 0.12 14.64 -1.01
N LEU A 166 0.97 14.36 -0.01
CA LEU A 166 2.15 15.15 0.29
C LEU A 166 3.39 14.26 0.42
N ALA A 167 4.56 14.87 0.27
CA ALA A 167 5.85 14.34 0.73
C ALA A 167 6.30 15.11 1.98
N HIS A 168 6.63 14.39 3.07
CA HIS A 168 7.11 14.99 4.32
C HIS A 168 7.86 13.98 5.23
N THR A 169 8.35 14.43 6.39
CA THR A 169 8.95 13.55 7.43
C THR A 169 7.91 12.70 8.15
N TYR A 170 8.32 11.67 8.90
CA TYR A 170 7.39 10.88 9.72
C TYR A 170 6.66 11.74 10.75
N MET A 171 5.36 11.52 10.91
CA MET A 171 4.52 12.25 11.86
C MET A 171 3.56 11.35 12.65
N LEU A 172 3.20 10.16 12.14
CA LEU A 172 2.30 9.23 12.81
C LEU A 172 3.06 8.07 13.46
N GLY A 173 4.13 8.40 14.18
CA GLY A 173 4.96 7.42 14.87
C GLY A 173 6.17 6.93 14.06
N PRO A 174 6.96 6.01 14.64
CA PRO A 174 8.30 5.68 14.15
C PRO A 174 8.32 4.75 12.94
N LYS A 175 7.19 4.13 12.59
CA LYS A 175 7.09 3.16 11.49
C LYS A 175 6.92 3.78 10.10
N GLY A 176 6.77 5.10 10.01
CA GLY A 176 6.46 5.76 8.75
C GLY A 176 4.99 5.69 8.34
N ASP A 177 4.09 5.48 9.31
CA ASP A 177 2.65 5.54 9.05
C ASP A 177 2.23 6.91 8.50
N SER A 178 1.30 6.91 7.54
CA SER A 178 0.72 8.10 6.93
C SER A 178 -0.71 7.83 6.46
N ASN A 179 -1.51 8.87 6.22
CA ASN A 179 -2.83 8.69 5.59
C ASN A 179 -2.73 8.46 4.06
N GLY A 180 -1.59 7.93 3.61
CA GLY A 180 -1.16 7.76 2.22
C GLY A 180 -0.44 8.96 1.63
N CYS A 181 0.26 9.74 2.45
CA CYS A 181 1.37 10.57 2.00
C CYS A 181 2.60 9.70 1.73
N VAL A 182 3.58 10.19 0.97
CA VAL A 182 4.92 9.57 0.92
C VAL A 182 5.75 10.19 2.03
N VAL A 183 6.10 9.43 3.05
CA VAL A 183 6.83 9.96 4.21
C VAL A 183 8.24 9.39 4.27
N PHE A 184 9.22 10.22 4.61
CA PHE A 184 10.64 9.86 4.54
C PHE A 184 11.26 9.87 5.93
N LYS A 185 12.12 8.89 6.20
CA LYS A 185 12.95 8.90 7.42
C LYS A 185 13.95 10.04 7.40
N ASN A 186 14.61 10.23 6.25
CA ASN A 186 15.52 11.34 5.99
C ASN A 186 14.90 12.31 4.99
N TYR A 187 13.82 12.97 5.42
CA TYR A 187 13.12 13.92 4.56
C TYR A 187 13.98 15.13 4.17
N THR A 188 14.94 15.54 5.01
CA THR A 188 15.85 16.65 4.70
C THR A 188 16.65 16.40 3.43
N ALA A 189 17.15 15.18 3.22
CA ALA A 189 17.88 14.81 2.01
C ALA A 189 16.99 14.91 0.75
N PHE A 190 15.76 14.39 0.82
CA PHE A 190 14.81 14.48 -0.28
C PHE A 190 14.45 15.95 -0.60
N LEU A 191 14.23 16.76 0.44
CA LEU A 191 13.89 18.16 0.27
C LEU A 191 15.05 18.97 -0.33
N GLN A 192 16.31 18.69 0.04
CA GLN A 192 17.48 19.30 -0.59
C GLN A 192 17.62 18.91 -2.07
N ALA A 193 17.32 17.66 -2.42
CA ALA A 193 17.30 17.22 -3.82
C ALA A 193 16.23 17.97 -4.63
N PHE A 194 15.06 18.22 -4.02
CA PHE A 194 14.03 19.07 -4.63
C PHE A 194 14.48 20.53 -4.77
N GLU A 195 15.01 21.13 -3.71
CA GLU A 195 15.41 22.54 -3.67
C GLU A 195 16.56 22.87 -4.62
N SER A 196 17.48 21.92 -4.83
CA SER A 196 18.54 22.02 -5.85
C SER A 196 18.04 21.83 -7.29
N GLY A 197 16.78 21.45 -7.47
CA GLY A 197 16.18 21.14 -8.76
C GLY A 197 16.56 19.77 -9.33
N ARG A 198 17.33 18.96 -8.58
CA ARG A 198 17.67 17.58 -8.95
C ARG A 198 16.44 16.69 -9.01
N VAL A 199 15.45 16.95 -8.18
CA VAL A 199 14.16 16.24 -8.20
C VAL A 199 13.04 17.25 -8.43
N ARG A 200 12.21 17.01 -9.43
CA ARG A 200 11.01 17.80 -9.75
C ARG A 200 9.76 16.94 -9.82
N ARG A 201 9.92 15.64 -10.09
CA ARG A 201 8.84 14.68 -10.19
C ARG A 201 9.14 13.44 -9.36
N LEU A 202 8.09 12.78 -8.93
CA LEU A 202 8.13 11.48 -8.27
C LEU A 202 7.28 10.51 -9.09
N LEU A 203 7.92 9.52 -9.70
CA LEU A 203 7.25 8.36 -10.27
C LEU A 203 7.01 7.35 -9.16
N VAL A 204 5.74 7.10 -8.83
CA VAL A 204 5.35 6.09 -7.85
C VAL A 204 5.00 4.79 -8.58
N VAL A 205 5.60 3.68 -8.19
CA VAL A 205 5.39 2.35 -8.77
C VAL A 205 5.09 1.32 -7.68
N ALA A 206 4.45 0.22 -8.05
CA ALA A 206 4.18 -0.88 -7.13
C ALA A 206 5.48 -1.59 -6.70
N HIS A 207 6.35 -1.87 -7.67
CA HIS A 207 7.68 -2.46 -7.47
C HIS A 207 8.58 -2.17 -8.69
N VAL A 208 9.89 -2.11 -8.46
CA VAL A 208 10.94 -2.12 -9.49
C VAL A 208 11.60 -3.50 -9.50
N ASP A 209 11.56 -4.18 -10.64
CA ASP A 209 12.17 -5.51 -10.83
C ASP A 209 13.71 -5.48 -10.94
#